data_AF-A0A7S1MM34-F1
#
_entry.id   AF-A0A7S1MM34-F1
#
_cell.length_a   1.000
_cell.length_b   1.000
_cell.length_c   1.000
_cell.angle_alpha   90.00
_cell.angle_beta   90.00
_cell.angle_gamma   90.00
#
_symmetry.space_group_name_H-M   'P 1'
#
loop_
_entity.id
_entity.type
_entity.pdbx_description
1 polymer ?
#
loop_
_entity_poly.entity_id
_entity_poly.type
_entity_poly.pdbx_seq_one_letter_code
_entity_poly.pdbx_strand_id
1 'polypeptide(L)'
;ADLVALAALKQAGDHLPTGSSNWVHRALIEVHLSILGNVSTFAESFAMETCLRLFASLERCAKSAQLKFDKAGVSVWLPHLLEACMNVIQYQYATNSSLVYGLMTRRSVFTDLSKRIAFLRAQAEEAKTEQPANGEQPEQSDGKLPKSGPAGTAREWWREAEPFLEPLVGLLDSIVPQIEAEVEKRDISTPDEAKALLPRCVLGLLPVPHAFVMRNLRYSEASHRACEECLVACLRLGPLSDLWDTDAEGSPASSASARVERPPAAS
;
A
#
# COMPACT_ATOMS: atom_id res chain seq x y z
N ALA A 1 7.35 15.45 1.60
CA ALA A 1 7.01 14.02 1.72
C ALA A 1 5.51 13.78 1.62
N ASP A 2 4.70 14.38 2.50
CA ASP A 2 3.25 14.15 2.57
C ASP A 2 2.49 14.34 1.24
N LEU A 3 2.65 15.48 0.56
CA LEU A 3 1.98 15.73 -0.73
C LEU A 3 2.30 14.67 -1.80
N VAL A 4 3.55 14.20 -1.84
CA VAL A 4 4.00 13.17 -2.78
C VAL A 4 3.38 11.82 -2.42
N ALA A 5 3.34 11.47 -1.13
CA ALA A 5 2.67 10.27 -0.64
C ALA A 5 1.17 10.30 -0.95
N LEU A 6 0.50 11.44 -0.73
CA LEU A 6 -0.91 11.62 -1.03
C LEU A 6 -1.21 11.45 -2.54
N ALA A 7 -0.39 12.05 -3.40
CA ALA A 7 -0.53 11.92 -4.84
C ALA A 7 -0.30 10.48 -5.30
N ALA A 8 0.76 9.83 -4.79
CA ALA A 8 1.05 8.43 -5.09
C ALA A 8 -0.07 7.49 -4.64
N LEU A 9 -0.58 7.66 -3.42
CA LEU A 9 -1.70 6.88 -2.89
C LEU A 9 -2.99 7.10 -3.68
N LYS A 10 -3.24 8.34 -4.15
CA LYS A 10 -4.38 8.63 -5.03
C LYS A 10 -4.29 7.80 -6.32
N GLN A 11 -3.18 7.94 -7.03
CA GLN A 11 -2.98 7.30 -8.33
C GLN A 11 -2.98 5.77 -8.20
N ALA A 12 -2.23 5.22 -7.24
CA ALA A 12 -2.26 3.80 -6.97
C ALA A 12 -3.69 3.33 -6.65
N GLY A 13 -4.38 4.02 -5.74
CA GLY A 13 -5.72 3.69 -5.27
C GLY A 13 -6.80 3.68 -6.37
N ASP A 14 -6.72 4.58 -7.33
CA ASP A 14 -7.66 4.68 -8.45
C ASP A 14 -7.50 3.49 -9.42
N HIS A 15 -6.28 2.99 -9.58
CA HIS A 15 -5.96 1.88 -10.48
C HIS A 15 -6.04 0.49 -9.82
N LEU A 16 -6.04 0.37 -8.48
CA LEU A 16 -6.13 -0.91 -7.75
C LEU A 16 -7.21 -1.87 -8.29
N PRO A 17 -8.47 -1.45 -8.57
CA PRO A 17 -9.52 -2.38 -9.00
C PRO A 17 -9.28 -3.02 -10.36
N THR A 18 -8.46 -2.41 -11.20
CA THR A 18 -8.22 -2.80 -12.60
C THR A 18 -6.77 -3.25 -12.84
N GLY A 19 -5.94 -3.30 -11.80
CA GLY A 19 -4.53 -3.67 -11.90
C GLY A 19 -4.27 -5.14 -12.24
N SER A 20 -5.25 -6.04 -12.09
CA SER A 20 -5.12 -7.43 -12.55
C SER A 20 -5.51 -7.65 -14.01
N SER A 21 -6.38 -6.79 -14.55
CA SER A 21 -6.85 -6.89 -15.94
C SER A 21 -6.04 -6.02 -16.90
N ASN A 22 -5.52 -4.88 -16.43
CA ASN A 22 -4.75 -3.94 -17.24
C ASN A 22 -3.30 -3.84 -16.75
N TRP A 23 -2.35 -4.21 -17.61
CA TRP A 23 -0.93 -4.20 -17.29
C TRP A 23 -0.36 -2.78 -17.14
N VAL A 24 -0.92 -1.77 -17.82
CA VAL A 24 -0.53 -0.36 -17.64
C VAL A 24 -0.93 0.12 -16.25
N HIS A 25 -2.15 -0.21 -15.82
CA HIS A 25 -2.62 0.11 -14.47
C HIS A 25 -1.77 -0.60 -13.41
N ARG A 26 -1.37 -1.85 -13.66
CA ARG A 26 -0.40 -2.56 -12.81
C ARG A 26 0.91 -1.77 -12.68
N ALA A 27 1.49 -1.34 -13.80
CA ALA A 27 2.75 -0.59 -13.80
C ALA A 27 2.62 0.76 -13.07
N LEU A 28 1.49 1.46 -13.22
CA LEU A 28 1.20 2.69 -12.48
C LEU A 28 1.16 2.45 -10.96
N ILE A 29 0.49 1.37 -10.51
CA ILE A 29 0.47 1.00 -9.09
C ILE A 29 1.90 0.71 -8.60
N GLU A 30 2.70 -0.06 -9.34
CA GLU A 30 4.09 -0.40 -8.99
C GLU A 30 4.95 0.87 -8.83
N VAL A 31 4.85 1.80 -9.77
CA VAL A 31 5.58 3.08 -9.74
C VAL A 31 5.17 3.90 -8.51
N HIS A 32 3.88 4.08 -8.28
CA HIS A 32 3.40 4.91 -7.19
C HIS A 32 3.64 4.31 -5.80
N LEU A 33 3.48 2.99 -5.63
CA LEU A 33 3.79 2.34 -4.37
C LEU A 33 5.31 2.30 -4.09
N SER A 34 6.15 2.23 -5.14
CA SER A 34 7.60 2.40 -4.99
C SER A 34 7.97 3.80 -4.51
N ILE A 35 7.32 4.84 -5.07
CA ILE A 35 7.49 6.23 -4.61
C ILE A 35 7.05 6.37 -3.15
N LEU A 36 5.90 5.79 -2.78
CA LEU A 36 5.41 5.80 -1.40
C LEU A 36 6.42 5.15 -0.45
N GLY A 37 6.95 3.97 -0.80
CA GLY A 37 7.97 3.28 0.00
C GLY A 37 9.20 4.16 0.24
N ASN A 38 9.74 4.78 -0.81
CA ASN A 38 10.91 5.66 -0.69
C ASN A 38 10.63 6.88 0.19
N VAL A 39 9.48 7.53 0.01
CA VAL A 39 9.13 8.77 0.73
C VAL A 39 8.73 8.50 2.18
N SER A 40 8.18 7.32 2.49
CA SER A 40 7.70 6.96 3.82
C SER A 40 8.78 7.01 4.91
N THR A 41 10.04 6.71 4.58
CA THR A 41 11.17 6.78 5.52
C THR A 41 11.49 8.21 5.97
N PHE A 42 11.17 9.20 5.13
CA PHE A 42 11.42 10.62 5.36
C PHE A 42 10.13 11.40 5.68
N ALA A 43 9.02 10.70 5.92
CA ALA A 43 7.74 11.34 6.19
C ALA A 43 7.67 11.84 7.64
N GLU A 44 8.17 13.06 7.88
CA GLU A 44 8.12 13.70 9.20
C GLU A 44 6.69 13.74 9.75
N SER A 45 5.70 14.11 8.95
CA SER A 45 4.29 14.02 9.38
C SER A 45 3.39 13.81 8.19
N PHE A 46 2.55 12.77 8.26
CA PHE A 46 1.44 12.58 7.34
C PHE A 46 0.20 13.32 7.82
N ALA A 47 -0.39 14.08 6.90
CA ALA A 47 -1.69 14.68 7.10
C ALA A 47 -2.77 13.59 7.24
N MET A 48 -3.89 13.97 7.86
CA MET A 48 -5.03 13.05 8.03
C MET A 48 -5.50 12.49 6.69
N GLU A 49 -5.58 13.32 5.64
CA GLU A 49 -6.01 12.89 4.30
C GLU A 49 -5.10 11.80 3.72
N THR A 50 -3.78 11.95 3.86
CA THR A 50 -2.79 10.95 3.45
C THR A 50 -2.99 9.64 4.20
N CYS A 51 -3.18 9.71 5.52
CA CYS A 51 -3.46 8.54 6.35
C CYS A 51 -4.76 7.84 5.91
N LEU A 52 -5.85 8.59 5.69
CA LEU A 52 -7.13 8.03 5.24
C LEU A 52 -7.01 7.30 3.90
N ARG A 53 -6.28 7.86 2.94
CA ARG A 53 -6.01 7.23 1.64
C ARG A 53 -5.16 5.97 1.77
N LEU A 54 -4.15 6.00 2.62
CA LEU A 54 -3.30 4.85 2.94
C LEU A 54 -4.15 3.70 3.50
N PHE A 55 -4.97 3.99 4.52
CA PHE A 55 -5.85 2.99 5.12
C PHE A 55 -6.93 2.50 4.16
N ALA A 56 -7.52 3.36 3.33
CA ALA A 56 -8.49 2.93 2.33
C ALA A 56 -7.89 1.93 1.33
N SER A 57 -6.64 2.17 0.92
CA SER A 57 -5.91 1.26 0.02
C SER A 57 -5.54 -0.04 0.73
N LEU A 58 -5.04 0.05 1.97
CA LEU A 58 -4.66 -1.10 2.79
C LEU A 58 -5.86 -1.99 3.09
N GLU A 59 -6.98 -1.43 3.55
CA GLU A 59 -8.21 -2.18 3.83
C GLU A 59 -8.77 -2.86 2.59
N ARG A 60 -8.67 -2.22 1.41
CA ARG A 60 -9.07 -2.83 0.14
C ARG A 60 -8.21 -4.06 -0.16
N CYS A 61 -6.89 -3.95 -0.04
CA CYS A 61 -5.97 -5.06 -0.24
C CYS A 61 -6.20 -6.17 0.81
N ALA A 62 -6.44 -5.79 2.06
CA ALA A 62 -6.69 -6.70 3.17
C ALA A 62 -8.00 -7.49 2.98
N LYS A 63 -9.09 -6.83 2.58
CA LYS A 63 -10.35 -7.49 2.25
C LYS A 63 -10.18 -8.52 1.14
N SER A 64 -9.42 -8.18 0.09
CA SER A 64 -9.09 -9.14 -0.99
C SER A 64 -8.29 -10.32 -0.46
N ALA A 65 -7.35 -10.08 0.46
CA ALA A 65 -6.51 -11.10 1.06
C ALA A 65 -7.30 -12.10 1.91
N GLN A 66 -8.45 -11.69 2.46
CA GLN A 66 -9.34 -12.56 3.24
C GLN A 66 -10.19 -13.49 2.35
N LEU A 67 -10.29 -13.25 1.05
CA LEU A 67 -11.04 -14.12 0.16
C LEU A 67 -10.30 -15.45 -0.08
N LYS A 68 -11.04 -16.56 -0.23
CA LYS A 68 -10.45 -17.88 -0.56
C LYS A 68 -9.70 -17.86 -1.88
N PHE A 69 -10.20 -17.08 -2.83
CA PHE A 69 -9.56 -16.81 -4.10
C PHE A 69 -9.38 -15.31 -4.24
N ASP A 70 -8.12 -14.84 -4.28
CA ASP A 70 -7.80 -13.46 -4.62
C ASP A 70 -7.97 -13.27 -6.13
N LYS A 71 -9.23 -13.27 -6.60
CA LYS A 71 -9.57 -13.14 -8.02
C LYS A 71 -9.07 -11.81 -8.60
N ALA A 72 -8.96 -10.79 -7.75
CA ALA A 72 -8.55 -9.45 -8.15
C ALA A 72 -7.02 -9.27 -8.14
N GLY A 73 -6.26 -10.19 -7.53
CA GLY A 73 -4.79 -10.10 -7.44
C GLY A 73 -4.29 -8.86 -6.70
N VAL A 74 -5.15 -8.22 -5.90
CA VAL A 74 -4.87 -6.92 -5.25
C VAL A 74 -4.05 -7.13 -3.97
N SER A 75 -4.06 -8.33 -3.39
CA SER A 75 -3.31 -8.63 -2.16
C SER A 75 -1.80 -8.55 -2.35
N VAL A 76 -1.30 -8.63 -3.59
CA VAL A 76 0.12 -8.45 -3.94
C VAL A 76 0.66 -7.07 -3.55
N TRP A 77 -0.21 -6.07 -3.37
CA TRP A 77 0.19 -4.71 -2.98
C TRP A 77 0.30 -4.51 -1.47
N LEU A 78 -0.20 -5.45 -0.68
CA LEU A 78 -0.22 -5.34 0.78
C LEU A 78 1.18 -5.17 1.40
N PRO A 79 2.24 -5.89 0.96
CA PRO A 79 3.59 -5.69 1.49
C PRO A 79 4.08 -4.25 1.38
N HIS A 80 3.85 -3.60 0.22
CA HIS A 80 4.30 -2.22 -0.03
C HIS A 80 3.61 -1.20 0.88
N LEU A 81 2.31 -1.43 1.16
CA LEU A 81 1.54 -0.56 2.06
C LEU A 81 1.93 -0.77 3.52
N LEU A 82 2.16 -2.02 3.94
CA LEU A 82 2.60 -2.36 5.30
C LEU A 82 4.02 -1.87 5.56
N GLU A 83 4.91 -2.00 4.57
CA GLU A 83 6.25 -1.43 4.64
C GLU A 83 6.21 0.09 4.79
N ALA A 84 5.36 0.78 4.03
CA ALA A 84 5.21 2.24 4.17
C ALA A 84 4.76 2.62 5.59
N CYS A 85 3.80 1.91 6.19
CA CYS A 85 3.42 2.10 7.59
C CYS A 85 4.60 1.83 8.54
N MET A 86 5.33 0.74 8.30
CA MET A 86 6.45 0.33 9.15
C MET A 86 7.60 1.35 9.08
N ASN A 87 7.92 1.87 7.89
CA ASN A 87 8.93 2.91 7.71
C ASN A 87 8.61 4.16 8.53
N VAL A 88 7.37 4.65 8.46
CA VAL A 88 6.95 5.82 9.23
C VAL A 88 7.05 5.56 10.72
N ILE A 89 6.61 4.39 11.19
CA ILE A 89 6.68 4.02 12.61
C ILE A 89 8.13 3.83 13.06
N GLN A 90 8.99 3.22 12.25
CA GLN A 90 10.35 2.92 12.64
C GLN A 90 11.21 4.20 12.73
N TYR A 91 11.02 5.14 11.79
CA TYR A 91 11.90 6.30 11.65
C TYR A 91 11.29 7.62 12.11
N GLN A 92 9.97 7.76 12.07
CA GLN A 92 9.25 9.02 12.27
C GLN A 92 8.05 8.88 13.23
N TYR A 93 8.13 8.01 14.23
CA TYR A 93 7.00 7.71 15.11
C TYR A 93 6.41 8.94 15.82
N ALA A 94 7.26 9.73 16.50
CA ALA A 94 6.82 10.77 17.43
C ALA A 94 5.96 11.87 16.79
N THR A 95 6.17 12.11 15.51
CA THR A 95 5.53 13.18 14.72
C THR A 95 4.36 12.67 13.87
N ASN A 96 4.13 11.35 13.82
CA ASN A 96 3.09 10.70 13.01
C ASN A 96 1.94 10.13 13.87
N SER A 97 1.46 10.90 14.84
CA SER A 97 0.35 10.48 15.73
C SER A 97 -0.95 10.17 14.99
N SER A 98 -1.24 10.85 13.88
CA SER A 98 -2.41 10.58 13.03
C SER A 98 -2.37 9.18 12.42
N LEU A 99 -1.20 8.72 11.96
CA LEU A 99 -1.01 7.38 11.42
C LEU A 99 -1.19 6.33 12.53
N VAL A 100 -0.53 6.53 13.66
CA VAL A 100 -0.57 5.60 14.81
C VAL A 100 -2.00 5.45 15.35
N TYR A 101 -2.71 6.56 15.51
CA TYR A 101 -4.13 6.55 15.88
C TYR A 101 -4.99 5.81 14.83
N GLY A 102 -4.70 6.03 13.54
CA GLY A 102 -5.36 5.33 12.45
C GLY A 102 -5.11 3.82 12.45
N LEU A 103 -3.93 3.35 12.87
CA LEU A 103 -3.61 1.94 13.07
C LEU A 103 -4.37 1.35 14.25
N MET A 104 -4.39 2.05 15.40
CA MET A 104 -5.11 1.65 16.60
C MET A 104 -6.60 1.42 16.35
N THR A 105 -7.25 2.41 15.72
CA THR A 105 -8.68 2.33 15.37
C THR A 105 -9.02 1.19 14.41
N ARG A 106 -8.02 0.65 13.70
CA ARG A 106 -8.16 -0.43 12.73
C ARG A 106 -7.47 -1.73 13.16
N ARG A 107 -7.17 -1.90 14.46
CA ARG A 107 -6.41 -3.06 14.97
C ARG A 107 -6.94 -4.40 14.46
N SER A 108 -8.26 -4.56 14.35
CA SER A 108 -8.91 -5.78 13.89
C SER A 108 -8.45 -6.21 12.49
N VAL A 109 -8.24 -5.25 11.57
CA VAL A 109 -7.76 -5.53 10.21
C VAL A 109 -6.37 -6.19 10.25
N PHE A 110 -5.47 -5.70 11.11
CA PHE A 110 -4.12 -6.23 11.26
C PHE A 110 -4.12 -7.60 11.96
N THR A 111 -4.95 -7.76 13.00
CA THR A 111 -5.12 -9.06 13.68
C THR A 111 -5.69 -10.12 12.73
N ASP A 112 -6.67 -9.77 11.90
CA ASP A 112 -7.28 -10.69 10.94
C ASP A 112 -6.33 -11.03 9.79
N LEU A 113 -5.52 -10.06 9.35
CA LEU A 113 -4.43 -10.32 8.41
C LEU A 113 -3.39 -11.27 9.01
N SER A 114 -3.00 -11.07 10.27
CA SER A 114 -2.02 -11.93 10.95
C SER A 114 -2.50 -13.38 11.03
N LYS A 115 -3.76 -13.59 11.43
CA LYS A 115 -4.41 -14.91 11.42
C LYS A 115 -4.42 -15.52 10.02
N ARG A 116 -4.70 -14.73 8.99
CA ARG A 116 -4.70 -15.20 7.60
C ARG A 116 -3.32 -15.61 7.13
N ILE A 117 -2.28 -14.83 7.44
CA ILE A 117 -0.90 -15.18 7.11
C ILE A 117 -0.49 -16.47 7.82
N ALA A 118 -0.80 -16.61 9.12
CA ALA A 118 -0.53 -17.85 9.86
C ALA A 118 -1.19 -19.08 9.23
N PHE A 119 -2.44 -18.96 8.78
CA PHE A 119 -3.14 -20.01 8.05
C PHE A 119 -2.49 -20.36 6.70
N LEU A 120 -2.01 -19.34 5.95
CA LEU A 120 -1.31 -19.56 4.68
C LEU A 120 0.07 -20.20 4.88
N ARG A 121 0.78 -19.83 5.95
CA ARG A 121 2.06 -20.42 6.36
C ARG A 121 1.88 -21.92 6.65
N ALA A 122 0.90 -22.29 7.47
CA ALA A 122 0.61 -23.69 7.80
C ALA A 122 0.33 -24.54 6.55
N GLN A 123 -0.53 -24.07 5.64
CA GLN A 123 -0.79 -24.75 4.37
C GLN A 123 0.48 -24.92 3.50
N ALA A 124 1.38 -23.94 3.52
CA ALA A 124 2.62 -24.00 2.77
C ALA A 124 3.62 -25.02 3.37
N GLU A 125 3.57 -25.27 4.68
CA GLU A 125 4.39 -26.29 5.36
C GLU A 125 3.86 -27.71 5.14
N GLU A 126 2.54 -27.88 5.17
CA GLU A 126 1.87 -29.15 4.84
C GLU A 126 2.21 -29.58 3.40
N ALA A 127 2.11 -28.67 2.43
CA ALA A 127 2.44 -28.93 1.03
C ALA A 127 3.92 -29.30 0.77
N LYS A 128 4.84 -28.85 1.63
CA LYS A 128 6.27 -29.22 1.55
C LYS A 128 6.53 -30.63 2.08
N THR A 129 5.74 -31.08 3.05
CA THR A 129 5.90 -32.39 3.70
C THR A 129 5.38 -33.53 2.81
N GLU A 130 4.45 -33.24 1.90
CA GLU A 130 3.88 -34.20 0.95
C GLU A 130 4.73 -34.44 -0.32
N GLN A 131 5.85 -33.74 -0.53
CA GLN A 131 6.80 -34.02 -1.64
C GLN A 131 7.89 -35.00 -1.17
N PRO A 132 7.89 -36.27 -1.62
CA PRO A 132 8.91 -37.22 -1.22
C PRO A 132 10.21 -36.97 -1.97
N ALA A 133 11.32 -37.14 -1.23
CA ALA A 133 12.66 -37.25 -1.76
C ALA A 133 12.75 -38.45 -2.71
N ASN A 134 12.70 -38.23 -4.02
CA ASN A 134 13.28 -39.16 -4.98
C ASN A 134 14.22 -38.37 -5.88
N GLY A 135 15.52 -38.58 -5.65
CA GLY A 135 16.57 -38.04 -6.49
C GLY A 135 16.70 -38.88 -7.74
N GLU A 136 16.41 -38.28 -8.90
CA GLU A 136 16.86 -38.79 -10.20
C GLU A 136 17.36 -37.60 -11.03
N GLN A 137 18.52 -37.79 -11.65
CA GLN A 137 19.22 -36.82 -12.51
C GLN A 137 18.42 -36.51 -13.79
N PRO A 138 18.63 -35.35 -14.43
CA PRO A 138 17.84 -34.95 -15.59
C PRO A 138 18.37 -35.59 -16.88
N GLU A 139 17.62 -36.53 -17.45
CA GLU A 139 17.72 -36.86 -18.87
C GLU A 139 16.95 -35.84 -19.73
N GLN A 140 17.60 -35.40 -20.80
CA GLN A 140 17.11 -34.45 -21.78
C GLN A 140 16.06 -35.10 -22.69
N SER A 141 14.83 -34.56 -22.73
CA SER A 141 14.00 -34.62 -23.93
C SER A 141 12.87 -33.57 -23.91
N ASP A 142 12.92 -32.69 -24.91
CA ASP A 142 11.82 -31.95 -25.53
C ASP A 142 10.99 -30.97 -24.68
N GLY A 143 11.49 -29.73 -24.62
CA GLY A 143 10.89 -28.66 -25.44
C GLY A 143 9.46 -28.22 -25.12
N LYS A 144 8.93 -28.48 -23.93
CA LYS A 144 7.67 -27.90 -23.47
C LYS A 144 7.93 -27.04 -22.25
N LEU A 145 8.06 -25.72 -22.50
CA LEU A 145 8.04 -24.70 -21.46
C LEU A 145 6.95 -25.07 -20.44
N PRO A 146 7.26 -25.16 -19.14
CA PRO A 146 6.20 -25.28 -18.16
C PRO A 146 5.33 -24.04 -18.34
N LYS A 147 4.04 -24.26 -18.62
CA LYS A 147 3.04 -23.19 -18.59
C LYS A 147 2.96 -22.70 -17.15
N SER A 148 3.87 -21.81 -16.77
CA SER A 148 3.69 -20.87 -15.68
C SER A 148 2.58 -19.92 -16.14
N GLY A 149 1.33 -20.37 -15.98
CA GLY A 149 0.22 -19.42 -15.89
C GLY A 149 0.47 -18.44 -14.75
N PRO A 150 -0.27 -17.32 -14.68
CA PRO A 150 -0.06 -16.23 -13.72
C PRO A 150 -0.38 -16.60 -12.25
N ALA A 151 -0.30 -17.87 -11.89
CA ALA A 151 -0.44 -18.40 -10.53
C ALA A 151 0.87 -18.28 -9.70
N GLY A 152 1.99 -17.91 -10.33
CA GLY A 152 3.30 -17.82 -9.66
C GLY A 152 3.52 -16.57 -8.82
N THR A 153 2.86 -15.45 -9.11
CA THR A 153 3.07 -14.16 -8.42
C THR A 153 2.04 -13.89 -7.32
N ALA A 154 0.86 -14.51 -7.37
CA ALA A 154 -0.19 -14.35 -6.36
C ALA A 154 0.05 -15.16 -5.07
N ARG A 155 1.04 -16.07 -5.03
CA ARG A 155 1.16 -17.09 -3.97
C ARG A 155 2.04 -16.73 -2.78
N GLU A 156 2.83 -15.65 -2.84
CA GLU A 156 3.84 -15.36 -1.79
C GLU A 156 3.78 -13.96 -1.19
N TRP A 157 2.78 -13.13 -1.54
CA TRP A 157 2.60 -11.79 -0.95
C TRP A 157 2.66 -11.82 0.58
N TRP A 158 2.16 -12.89 1.20
CA TRP A 158 2.13 -13.04 2.65
C TRP A 158 3.52 -13.17 3.26
N ARG A 159 4.49 -13.77 2.56
CA ARG A 159 5.89 -13.86 3.04
C ARG A 159 6.55 -12.50 3.09
N GLU A 160 6.26 -11.65 2.11
CA GLU A 160 6.77 -10.28 2.06
C GLU A 160 6.05 -9.37 3.06
N ALA A 161 4.76 -9.61 3.31
CA ALA A 161 3.95 -8.80 4.24
C ALA A 161 4.25 -9.10 5.71
N GLU A 162 4.52 -10.36 6.05
CA GLU A 162 4.74 -10.86 7.41
C GLU A 162 5.77 -10.07 8.24
N PRO A 163 7.01 -9.80 7.76
CA PRO A 163 8.01 -9.10 8.56
C PRO A 163 7.61 -7.66 8.92
N PHE A 164 6.69 -7.05 8.17
CA PHE A 164 6.14 -5.73 8.48
C PHE A 164 4.89 -5.83 9.36
N LEU A 165 4.08 -6.87 9.17
CA LEU A 165 2.83 -7.04 9.91
C LEU A 165 3.06 -7.44 11.37
N GLU A 166 3.97 -8.37 11.64
CA GLU A 166 4.22 -8.87 13.01
C GLU A 166 4.61 -7.73 13.98
N PRO A 167 5.56 -6.82 13.64
CA PRO A 167 5.88 -5.68 14.49
C PRO A 167 4.73 -4.69 14.68
N LEU A 168 3.94 -4.45 13.62
CA LEU A 168 2.78 -3.56 13.70
C LEU A 168 1.73 -4.12 14.65
N VAL A 169 1.45 -5.42 14.58
CA VAL A 169 0.50 -6.08 15.49
C VAL A 169 1.02 -6.05 16.93
N GLY A 170 2.30 -6.40 17.15
CA GLY A 170 2.89 -6.36 18.50
C GLY A 170 2.88 -4.96 19.12
N LEU A 171 3.14 -3.93 18.32
CA LEU A 171 3.01 -2.53 18.74
C LEU A 171 1.57 -2.22 19.18
N LEU A 172 0.57 -2.59 18.36
CA LEU A 172 -0.83 -2.34 18.67
C LEU A 172 -1.29 -3.11 19.91
N ASP A 173 -0.91 -4.37 20.06
CA ASP A 173 -1.27 -5.18 21.23
C ASP A 173 -0.72 -4.57 22.53
N SER A 174 0.40 -3.86 22.47
CA SER A 174 0.96 -3.14 23.63
C SER A 174 0.30 -1.78 23.90
N ILE A 175 0.03 -0.99 22.87
CA ILE A 175 -0.45 0.40 23.01
C ILE A 175 -1.95 0.44 23.23
N VAL A 176 -2.73 -0.34 22.47
CA VAL A 176 -4.19 -0.18 22.47
C VAL A 176 -4.82 -0.40 23.86
N PRO A 177 -4.48 -1.45 24.62
CA PRO A 177 -5.05 -1.64 25.95
C PRO A 177 -4.73 -0.49 26.92
N GLN A 178 -3.55 0.11 26.81
CA GLN A 178 -3.13 1.23 27.66
C GLN A 178 -3.94 2.50 27.34
N ILE A 179 -4.15 2.76 26.05
CA ILE A 179 -4.91 3.92 25.60
C ILE A 179 -6.40 3.75 25.91
N GLU A 180 -6.97 2.56 25.67
CA GLU A 180 -8.38 2.26 26.00
C GLU A 180 -8.65 2.51 27.51
N ALA A 181 -7.75 2.06 28.39
CA ALA A 181 -7.87 2.28 29.84
C ALA A 181 -7.76 3.77 30.23
N GLU A 182 -6.83 4.53 29.62
CA GLU A 182 -6.69 5.96 29.93
C GLU A 182 -7.81 6.82 29.32
N VAL A 183 -8.36 6.42 28.17
CA VAL A 183 -9.55 7.06 27.56
C VAL A 183 -10.77 6.87 28.46
N GLU A 184 -10.99 5.66 28.98
CA GLU A 184 -12.08 5.38 29.92
C GLU A 184 -11.92 6.16 31.24
N LYS A 185 -10.69 6.21 31.78
CA LYS A 185 -10.39 6.91 33.03
C LYS A 185 -10.57 8.42 32.95
N ARG A 186 -10.30 9.02 31.79
CA ARG A 186 -10.33 10.48 31.58
C ARG A 186 -11.60 10.97 30.87
N ASP A 187 -12.51 10.07 30.53
CA ASP A 187 -13.74 10.35 29.76
C ASP A 187 -13.48 11.14 28.47
N ILE A 188 -12.46 10.71 27.72
CA ILE A 188 -12.03 11.39 26.50
C ILE A 188 -13.00 11.07 25.36
N SER A 189 -13.55 12.11 24.74
CA SER A 189 -14.48 12.00 23.62
C SER A 189 -13.91 12.49 22.29
N THR A 190 -12.74 13.15 22.29
CA THR A 190 -12.14 13.72 21.07
C THR A 190 -10.94 12.91 20.57
N PRO A 191 -10.79 12.74 19.24
CA PRO A 191 -9.67 11.99 18.67
C PRO A 191 -8.32 12.67 18.89
N ASP A 192 -8.27 14.00 19.02
CA ASP A 192 -7.02 14.73 19.24
C ASP A 192 -6.51 14.60 20.67
N GLU A 193 -7.40 14.54 21.66
CA GLU A 193 -7.02 14.18 23.03
C GLU A 193 -6.53 12.72 23.11
N ALA A 194 -7.18 11.79 22.40
CA ALA A 194 -6.73 10.41 22.33
C ALA A 194 -5.32 10.28 21.69
N LYS A 195 -5.03 11.06 20.65
CA LYS A 195 -3.67 11.14 20.07
C LYS A 195 -2.65 11.69 21.06
N ALA A 196 -3.03 12.62 21.92
CA ALA A 196 -2.14 13.19 22.94
C ALA A 196 -1.75 12.19 24.04
N LEU A 197 -2.51 11.11 24.21
CA LEU A 197 -2.19 10.01 25.12
C LEU A 197 -1.20 9.00 24.55
N LEU A 198 -0.94 9.01 23.23
CA LEU A 198 -0.02 8.08 22.62
C LEU A 198 1.39 8.22 23.24
N PRO A 199 2.13 7.10 23.40
CA PRO A 199 3.51 7.15 23.84
C PRO A 199 4.31 8.12 22.97
N ARG A 200 5.28 8.85 23.55
CA ARG A 200 6.18 9.72 22.76
C ARG A 200 7.28 8.93 22.03
N CYS A 201 7.57 7.73 22.51
CA CYS A 201 8.57 6.84 21.95
C CYS A 201 8.10 5.38 22.06
N VAL A 202 8.54 4.56 21.12
CA VAL A 202 8.24 3.11 21.05
C VAL A 202 9.51 2.26 21.12
N LEU A 203 10.55 2.83 21.76
CA LEU A 203 11.81 2.16 21.98
C LEU A 203 11.58 0.89 22.81
N GLY A 204 12.05 -0.24 22.30
CA GLY A 204 11.89 -1.55 22.95
C GLY A 204 10.61 -2.32 22.57
N LEU A 205 9.66 -1.71 21.84
CA LEU A 205 8.46 -2.38 21.34
C LEU A 205 8.63 -2.92 19.92
N LEU A 206 9.57 -2.36 19.16
CA LEU A 206 9.80 -2.69 17.76
C LEU A 206 11.12 -3.45 17.59
N PRO A 207 11.23 -4.31 16.56
CA PRO A 207 12.50 -4.91 16.21
C PRO A 207 13.51 -3.84 15.76
N VAL A 208 14.77 -4.27 15.65
CA VAL A 208 15.83 -3.43 15.10
C VAL A 208 15.39 -2.88 13.74
N PRO A 209 15.52 -1.56 13.49
CA PRO A 209 15.23 -0.97 12.20
C PRO A 209 15.93 -1.73 11.07
N HIS A 210 15.18 -2.06 10.02
CA HIS A 210 15.77 -2.58 8.79
C HIS A 210 16.64 -1.48 8.14
N ALA A 211 17.48 -1.83 7.17
CA ALA A 211 18.29 -0.82 6.48
C ALA A 211 17.40 0.07 5.60
N PHE A 212 17.77 1.34 5.41
CA PHE A 212 17.09 2.21 4.46
C PHE A 212 17.14 1.63 3.05
N VAL A 213 15.97 1.29 2.49
CA VAL A 213 15.85 0.78 1.12
C VAL A 213 15.30 1.88 0.23
N MET A 214 16.08 2.26 -0.79
CA MET A 214 15.64 3.13 -1.87
C MET A 214 15.41 2.30 -3.12
N ARG A 215 14.15 2.26 -3.58
CA ARG A 215 13.76 1.57 -4.82
C ARG A 215 14.01 2.47 -6.01
N ASN A 216 14.74 1.95 -6.99
CA ASN A 216 14.90 2.58 -8.30
C ASN A 216 14.07 1.82 -9.33
N LEU A 217 13.35 2.57 -10.16
CA LEU A 217 12.67 2.00 -11.31
C LEU A 217 13.71 1.55 -12.33
N ARG A 218 13.71 0.26 -12.64
CA ARG A 218 14.47 -0.25 -13.79
C ARG A 218 13.70 0.07 -15.06
N TYR A 219 14.43 0.45 -16.10
CA TYR A 219 13.81 0.64 -17.41
C TYR A 219 13.18 -0.67 -17.88
N SER A 220 11.90 -0.57 -18.22
CA SER A 220 11.10 -1.57 -18.90
C SER A 220 10.09 -0.83 -19.77
N GLU A 221 9.54 -1.48 -20.79
CA GLU A 221 8.44 -0.90 -21.57
C GLU A 221 7.27 -0.51 -20.67
N ALA A 222 6.98 -1.34 -19.66
CA ALA A 222 5.91 -1.09 -18.71
C ALA A 222 6.13 0.17 -17.86
N SER A 223 7.32 0.32 -17.27
CA SER A 223 7.66 1.51 -16.49
C SER A 223 7.72 2.77 -17.37
N HIS A 224 8.19 2.64 -18.61
CA HIS A 224 8.25 3.77 -19.54
C HIS A 224 6.84 4.28 -19.87
N ARG A 225 5.92 3.38 -20.21
CA ARG A 225 4.52 3.72 -20.50
C ARG A 225 3.80 4.30 -19.29
N ALA A 226 4.04 3.75 -18.09
CA ALA A 226 3.51 4.33 -16.86
C ALA A 226 4.01 5.77 -16.64
N CYS A 227 5.31 6.02 -16.83
CA CYS A 227 5.87 7.37 -16.73
C CYS A 227 5.33 8.31 -17.81
N GLU A 228 5.14 7.84 -19.04
CA GLU A 228 4.51 8.60 -20.13
C GLU A 228 3.09 9.04 -19.75
N GLU A 229 2.26 8.11 -19.27
CA GLU A 229 0.91 8.41 -18.78
C GLU A 229 0.91 9.41 -17.62
N CYS A 230 1.83 9.27 -16.65
CA CYS A 230 1.98 10.25 -15.59
C CYS A 230 2.32 11.64 -16.13
N LEU A 231 3.23 11.74 -17.10
CA LEU A 231 3.62 13.01 -17.72
C LEU A 231 2.46 13.62 -18.52
N VAL A 232 1.75 12.83 -19.31
CA VAL A 232 0.57 13.27 -20.07
C VAL A 232 -0.52 13.75 -19.12
N ALA A 233 -0.79 13.02 -18.04
CA ALA A 233 -1.75 13.45 -17.02
C ALA A 233 -1.33 14.76 -16.36
N CYS A 234 -0.04 14.95 -16.06
CA CYS A 234 0.48 16.21 -15.54
C CYS A 234 0.38 17.37 -16.54
N LEU A 235 0.54 17.13 -17.84
CA LEU A 235 0.40 18.16 -18.87
C LEU A 235 -1.07 18.52 -19.10
N ARG A 236 -1.96 17.52 -19.15
CA ARG A 236 -3.38 17.70 -19.45
C ARG A 236 -4.19 18.24 -18.26
N LEU A 237 -3.86 17.81 -17.05
CA LEU A 237 -4.62 18.12 -15.83
C LEU A 237 -3.84 18.96 -14.81
N GLY A 238 -2.61 19.36 -15.18
CA GLY A 238 -1.76 20.16 -14.31
C GLY A 238 -1.92 21.66 -14.55
N PRO A 239 -1.15 22.48 -13.83
CA PRO A 239 -1.21 23.95 -13.91
C PRO A 239 -0.77 24.53 -15.26
N LEU A 240 -0.28 23.67 -16.17
CA LEU A 240 0.11 24.02 -17.53
C LEU A 240 -0.92 23.57 -18.56
N SER A 241 -2.10 23.07 -18.16
CA SER A 241 -3.18 22.64 -19.07
C SER A 241 -3.52 23.72 -20.09
N ASP A 242 -3.60 24.96 -19.61
CA ASP A 242 -4.02 26.13 -20.37
C ASP A 242 -3.02 26.52 -21.48
N LEU A 243 -1.78 26.02 -21.44
CA LEU A 243 -0.80 26.23 -22.51
C LEU A 243 -1.11 25.40 -23.77
N TRP A 244 -1.89 24.34 -23.62
CA TRP A 244 -2.19 23.37 -24.68
C TRP A 244 -3.64 23.44 -25.14
N ASP A 245 -4.52 24.01 -24.32
CA ASP A 245 -5.84 24.47 -24.74
C ASP A 245 -5.66 25.75 -25.55
N THR A 246 -5.22 25.61 -26.80
CA THR A 246 -5.32 26.70 -27.77
C THR A 246 -6.81 26.94 -28.00
N ASP A 247 -7.37 27.93 -27.32
CA ASP A 247 -8.70 28.44 -27.61
C ASP A 247 -8.80 28.70 -29.11
N ALA A 248 -9.62 27.90 -29.79
CA ALA A 248 -10.21 28.27 -31.05
C ALA A 248 -11.03 29.54 -30.80
N GLU A 249 -10.38 30.68 -31.05
CA GLU A 249 -10.92 32.04 -31.20
C GLU A 249 -12.12 32.44 -30.32
N GLY A 250 -11.82 33.14 -29.22
CA GLY A 250 -12.49 34.39 -28.88
C GLY A 250 -13.71 34.35 -27.94
N SER A 251 -13.47 34.54 -26.63
CA SER A 251 -14.28 35.45 -25.79
C SER A 251 -13.60 35.69 -24.43
N PRO A 252 -13.67 36.90 -23.81
CA PRO A 252 -12.83 37.23 -22.68
C PRO A 252 -13.40 36.76 -21.33
N ALA A 253 -12.50 36.24 -20.51
CA ALA A 253 -12.50 36.22 -19.04
C ALA A 253 -13.85 36.06 -18.31
N SER A 254 -14.06 34.87 -17.73
CA SER A 254 -14.62 34.82 -16.37
C SER A 254 -13.99 33.68 -15.58
N SER A 255 -13.26 34.05 -14.52
CA SER A 255 -12.85 33.17 -13.45
C SER A 255 -14.08 32.55 -12.79
N ALA A 256 -14.27 31.24 -12.94
CA ALA A 256 -15.21 30.49 -12.12
C ALA A 256 -14.70 29.06 -11.93
N SER A 257 -14.19 28.80 -10.73
CA SER A 257 -14.09 27.46 -10.15
C SER A 257 -15.40 26.71 -10.33
N ALA A 258 -15.40 25.56 -11.00
CA ALA A 258 -15.92 24.30 -10.48
C ALA A 258 -16.02 23.18 -11.56
N ARG A 259 -15.75 21.97 -11.06
CA ARG A 259 -16.51 20.72 -11.26
C ARG A 259 -15.81 19.66 -12.10
N VAL A 260 -15.28 18.68 -11.36
CA VAL A 260 -14.90 17.35 -11.83
C VAL A 260 -16.15 16.63 -12.33
N GLU A 261 -16.25 16.44 -13.65
CA GLU A 261 -17.15 15.44 -14.24
C GLU A 261 -16.34 14.22 -14.69
N ARG A 262 -16.82 13.05 -14.24
CA ARG A 262 -16.28 11.72 -14.54
C ARG A 262 -16.76 11.30 -15.94
N PRO A 263 -15.93 10.67 -16.80
CA PRO A 263 -16.43 10.19 -18.09
C PRO A 263 -17.34 8.95 -17.92
N PRO A 264 -18.31 8.74 -18.82
CA PRO A 264 -19.23 7.62 -18.75
C PRO A 264 -18.55 6.30 -19.14
N ALA A 265 -19.02 5.22 -18.55
CA ALA A 265 -18.62 3.85 -18.88
C ALA A 265 -19.01 3.51 -20.32
N ALA A 266 -18.04 3.03 -21.11
CA ALA A 266 -18.30 2.45 -22.42
C ALA A 266 -18.73 0.98 -22.25
N SER A 267 -19.82 0.65 -22.93
CA SER A 267 -20.47 -0.67 -23.05
C SER A 267 -19.60 -1.75 -23.66
#